data_AF-A0A4Q8BAZ7-F1
#
_entry.id   AF-A0A4Q8BAZ7-F1
#
_cell.length_a   1.000
_cell.length_b   1.000
_cell.length_c   1.000
_cell.angle_alpha   90.00
_cell.angle_beta   90.00
_cell.angle_gamma   90.00
#
_symmetry.space_group_name_H-M   'P 1'
#
loop_
_entity.id
_entity.type
_entity.pdbx_description
1 polymer ?
#
loop_
_entity_poly.entity_id
_entity_poly.type
_entity_poly.pdbx_seq_one_letter_code
_entity_poly.pdbx_strand_id
1 'polypeptide(L)'
;MKGIPTKTLYHRSLGWHAPALRRAVIVASIGLIVALALLPFMAWELAAVGGWDTAALAFLITVWPIIVPADGSHTALLARREDETRGTAAVLLVGAGVTSLLGVGFTLSLAGRQGGSMRILLIGVATLTVLLSWTIVHTVFTLRYADLHFGSTAGGIGFGGESVPGGPTYRDLAYVSFTIGMTYQVSDTAISDPRIRGTVLSHAILSYVFGVVIVAGGVNLLAGLAR
;
A
#
# COMPACT_ATOMS: atom_id res chain seq x y z
N MET A 1 12.65 -23.05 -19.53
CA MET A 1 12.39 -21.72 -20.13
C MET A 1 10.91 -21.64 -20.49
N LYS A 2 10.06 -21.02 -19.65
CA LYS A 2 8.66 -20.74 -20.01
C LYS A 2 8.65 -19.39 -20.75
N GLY A 3 8.17 -19.42 -22.00
CA GLY A 3 8.18 -18.27 -22.90
C GLY A 3 7.47 -17.06 -22.30
N ILE A 4 8.07 -15.89 -22.50
CA ILE A 4 7.51 -14.59 -22.10
C ILE A 4 6.10 -14.47 -22.74
N PRO A 5 5.03 -14.28 -21.94
CA PRO A 5 3.68 -14.18 -22.49
C PRO A 5 3.54 -12.95 -23.39
N THR A 6 2.68 -13.07 -24.41
CA THR A 6 2.44 -12.05 -25.45
C THR A 6 2.06 -10.70 -24.86
N LYS A 7 2.67 -9.61 -25.35
CA LYS A 7 2.49 -8.22 -24.89
C LYS A 7 1.02 -7.77 -25.01
N THR A 8 0.23 -7.93 -23.95
CA THR A 8 -1.12 -7.33 -23.86
C THR A 8 -1.03 -5.83 -23.54
N LEU A 9 -2.11 -5.08 -23.80
CA LEU A 9 -2.19 -3.64 -23.46
C LEU A 9 -1.85 -3.38 -21.98
N TYR A 10 -2.26 -4.28 -21.08
CA TYR A 10 -1.84 -4.30 -19.68
C TYR A 10 -0.31 -4.20 -19.54
N HIS A 11 0.49 -5.05 -20.20
CA HIS A 11 1.96 -5.03 -20.11
C HIS A 11 2.60 -3.73 -20.57
N ARG A 12 1.90 -2.95 -21.42
CA ARG A 12 2.42 -1.74 -22.06
C ARG A 12 1.99 -0.47 -21.34
N SER A 13 0.86 -0.45 -20.63
CA SER A 13 0.34 0.74 -19.92
C SER A 13 0.35 0.64 -18.40
N LEU A 14 0.10 -0.53 -17.82
CA LEU A 14 -0.05 -0.74 -16.36
C LEU A 14 0.85 -1.86 -15.79
N GLY A 15 1.42 -2.69 -16.64
CA GLY A 15 2.26 -3.84 -16.31
C GLY A 15 3.75 -3.58 -16.52
N TRP A 16 4.53 -4.67 -16.63
CA TRP A 16 5.98 -4.79 -16.39
C TRP A 16 6.94 -3.79 -17.07
N HIS A 17 6.49 -2.94 -17.99
CA HIS A 17 7.32 -1.96 -18.71
C HIS A 17 6.93 -0.49 -18.44
N ALA A 18 5.85 -0.22 -17.70
CA ALA A 18 5.44 1.14 -17.41
C ALA A 18 6.30 1.73 -16.26
N PRO A 19 6.92 2.92 -16.42
CA PRO A 19 7.54 3.63 -15.31
C PRO A 19 6.52 3.79 -14.19
N ALA A 20 6.89 3.55 -12.92
CA ALA A 20 5.88 3.56 -11.85
C ALA A 20 5.24 4.94 -11.66
N LEU A 21 5.86 6.01 -12.13
CA LEU A 21 5.22 7.34 -12.23
C LEU A 21 4.00 7.30 -13.15
N ARG A 22 4.09 6.61 -14.29
CA ARG A 22 2.97 6.44 -15.22
C ARG A 22 1.85 5.61 -14.57
N ARG A 23 2.19 4.54 -13.85
CA ARG A 23 1.21 3.75 -13.07
C ARG A 23 0.51 4.64 -12.04
N ALA A 24 1.26 5.45 -11.29
CA ALA A 24 0.73 6.40 -10.30
C ALA A 24 -0.22 7.42 -10.93
N VAL A 25 0.18 8.03 -12.05
CA VAL A 25 -0.64 9.01 -12.78
C VAL A 25 -1.92 8.36 -13.30
N ILE A 26 -1.85 7.13 -13.82
CA ILE A 26 -3.04 6.42 -14.33
C ILE A 26 -4.01 6.13 -13.18
N VAL A 27 -3.55 5.54 -12.07
CA VAL A 27 -4.44 5.20 -10.95
C VAL A 27 -4.99 6.46 -10.27
N ALA A 28 -4.19 7.53 -10.15
CA ALA A 28 -4.64 8.82 -9.64
C ALA A 28 -5.69 9.46 -10.56
N SER A 29 -5.49 9.37 -11.89
CA SER A 29 -6.47 9.85 -12.87
C SER A 29 -7.79 9.08 -12.79
N ILE A 30 -7.72 7.76 -12.63
CA ILE A 30 -8.91 6.92 -12.43
C ILE A 30 -9.66 7.35 -11.17
N GLY A 31 -8.95 7.52 -10.04
CA GLY A 31 -9.56 7.99 -8.81
C GLY A 31 -10.17 9.39 -8.92
N LEU A 32 -9.47 10.31 -9.58
CA LEU A 32 -9.98 11.66 -9.83
C LEU A 32 -11.25 11.65 -10.68
N ILE A 33 -11.28 10.85 -11.76
CA ILE A 33 -12.46 10.71 -12.61
C ILE A 33 -13.65 10.18 -11.80
N VAL A 34 -13.42 9.16 -10.96
CA VAL A 34 -14.49 8.63 -10.10
C VAL A 34 -14.94 9.67 -9.07
N ALA A 35 -14.02 10.37 -8.41
CA ALA A 35 -14.39 11.43 -7.47
C ALA A 35 -15.26 12.50 -8.16
N LEU A 36 -14.83 13.01 -9.31
CA LEU A 36 -15.58 14.01 -10.08
C LEU A 36 -16.95 13.51 -10.54
N ALA A 37 -17.06 12.22 -10.93
CA ALA A 37 -18.32 11.61 -11.31
C ALA A 37 -19.28 11.42 -10.13
N LEU A 38 -18.76 11.27 -8.90
CA LEU A 38 -19.57 11.10 -7.70
C LEU A 38 -20.05 12.44 -7.10
N LEU A 39 -19.32 13.55 -7.32
CA LEU A 39 -19.65 14.88 -6.78
C LEU A 39 -21.12 15.33 -6.96
N PRO A 40 -21.80 15.06 -8.10
CA PRO A 40 -23.21 15.46 -8.27
C PRO A 40 -24.20 14.67 -7.41
N PHE A 41 -23.80 13.51 -6.88
CA PHE A 41 -24.70 12.55 -6.23
C PHE A 41 -24.51 12.45 -4.71
N MET A 42 -23.36 12.90 -4.19
CA MET A 42 -23.01 12.75 -2.78
C MET A 42 -22.15 13.91 -2.28
N ALA A 43 -22.00 14.00 -0.95
CA ALA A 43 -21.13 14.99 -0.33
C ALA A 43 -19.69 14.85 -0.84
N TRP A 44 -18.98 15.97 -0.94
CA TRP A 44 -17.64 16.02 -1.54
C TRP A 44 -16.64 15.12 -0.79
N GLU A 45 -16.82 14.93 0.53
CA GLU A 45 -16.02 14.02 1.34
C GLU A 45 -16.17 12.57 0.87
N LEU A 46 -17.40 12.13 0.61
CA LEU A 46 -17.68 10.77 0.13
C LEU A 46 -17.20 10.56 -1.31
N ALA A 47 -17.36 11.57 -2.15
CA ALA A 47 -16.82 11.55 -3.51
C ALA A 47 -15.29 11.44 -3.50
N ALA A 48 -14.61 12.20 -2.62
CA ALA A 48 -13.16 12.16 -2.47
C ALA A 48 -12.68 10.79 -1.94
N VAL A 49 -13.34 10.24 -0.93
CA VAL A 49 -13.03 8.90 -0.39
C VAL A 49 -13.28 7.82 -1.45
N GLY A 50 -14.39 7.86 -2.17
CA GLY A 50 -14.68 6.91 -3.25
C GLY A 50 -13.66 6.95 -4.38
N GLY A 51 -13.19 8.16 -4.76
CA GLY A 51 -12.10 8.33 -5.70
C GLY A 51 -10.77 7.76 -5.19
N TRP A 52 -10.44 8.01 -3.93
CA TRP A 52 -9.27 7.43 -3.29
C TRP A 52 -9.32 5.89 -3.27
N ASP A 53 -10.42 5.30 -2.80
CA ASP A 53 -10.59 3.85 -2.74
C ASP A 53 -10.47 3.21 -4.12
N THR A 54 -10.99 3.88 -5.14
CA THR A 54 -10.85 3.42 -6.53
C THR A 54 -9.39 3.47 -6.99
N ALA A 55 -8.68 4.58 -6.78
CA ALA A 55 -7.26 4.69 -7.12
C ALA A 55 -6.43 3.66 -6.36
N ALA A 56 -6.75 3.46 -5.09
CA ALA A 56 -6.06 2.54 -4.21
C ALA A 56 -6.23 1.09 -4.67
N LEU A 57 -7.47 0.69 -4.95
CA LEU A 57 -7.78 -0.63 -5.48
C LEU A 57 -7.13 -0.86 -6.85
N ALA A 58 -7.20 0.14 -7.76
CA ALA A 58 -6.56 0.07 -9.06
C ALA A 58 -5.04 -0.13 -8.93
N PHE A 59 -4.38 0.59 -8.01
CA PHE A 59 -2.97 0.39 -7.71
C PHE A 59 -2.69 -1.05 -7.24
N LEU A 60 -3.43 -1.55 -6.26
CA LEU A 60 -3.23 -2.90 -5.74
C LEU A 60 -3.44 -3.98 -6.80
N ILE A 61 -4.50 -3.88 -7.61
CA ILE A 61 -4.78 -4.80 -8.72
C ILE A 61 -3.67 -4.80 -9.78
N THR A 62 -2.94 -3.69 -9.94
CA THR A 62 -1.83 -3.62 -10.91
C THR A 62 -0.51 -4.14 -10.35
N VAL A 63 -0.27 -4.01 -9.05
CA VAL A 63 1.01 -4.37 -8.41
C VAL A 63 1.02 -5.82 -7.93
N TRP A 64 -0.07 -6.31 -7.34
CA TRP A 64 -0.11 -7.65 -6.76
C TRP A 64 0.08 -8.79 -7.77
N PRO A 65 -0.42 -8.72 -9.02
CA PRO A 65 -0.09 -9.70 -10.05
C PRO A 65 1.39 -9.71 -10.46
N ILE A 66 2.19 -8.72 -10.04
CA ILE A 66 3.65 -8.70 -10.21
C ILE A 66 4.32 -9.36 -8.99
N ILE A 67 3.86 -9.01 -7.78
CA ILE A 67 4.39 -9.55 -6.51
C ILE A 67 4.13 -11.06 -6.39
N VAL A 68 2.93 -11.52 -6.74
CA VAL A 68 2.49 -12.90 -6.48
C VAL A 68 3.28 -13.92 -7.33
N PRO A 69 3.46 -13.81 -8.65
CA PRO A 69 4.12 -14.85 -9.42
C PRO A 69 5.64 -14.69 -9.55
N ALA A 70 6.23 -13.57 -9.08
CA ALA A 70 7.65 -13.30 -9.30
C ALA A 70 8.58 -14.29 -8.58
N ASP A 71 9.43 -14.96 -9.36
CA ASP A 71 10.60 -15.69 -8.84
C ASP A 71 11.74 -14.73 -8.46
N GLY A 72 12.72 -15.19 -7.68
CA GLY A 72 13.79 -14.34 -7.14
C GLY A 72 14.62 -13.63 -8.22
N SER A 73 14.88 -14.31 -9.34
CA SER A 73 15.62 -13.74 -10.47
C SER A 73 14.83 -12.62 -11.17
N HIS A 74 13.52 -12.79 -11.28
CA HIS A 74 12.60 -11.79 -11.80
C HIS A 74 12.51 -10.60 -10.83
N THR A 75 12.44 -10.85 -9.52
CA THR A 75 12.43 -9.80 -8.49
C THR A 75 13.67 -8.91 -8.58
N ALA A 76 14.87 -9.48 -8.72
CA ALA A 76 16.11 -8.71 -8.83
C ALA A 76 16.13 -7.78 -10.07
N LEU A 77 15.63 -8.26 -11.21
CA LEU A 77 15.53 -7.49 -12.44
C LEU A 77 14.51 -6.34 -12.35
N LEU A 78 13.38 -6.58 -11.67
CA LEU A 78 12.35 -5.57 -11.46
C LEU A 78 12.80 -4.51 -10.46
N ALA A 79 13.38 -4.91 -9.33
CA ALA A 79 13.86 -4.00 -8.30
C ALA A 79 14.85 -2.96 -8.87
N ARG A 80 15.79 -3.39 -9.73
CA ARG A 80 16.76 -2.50 -10.40
C ARG A 80 16.14 -1.59 -11.46
N ARG A 81 14.97 -1.92 -12.00
CA ARG A 81 14.23 -1.05 -12.95
C ARG A 81 13.30 -0.07 -12.24
N GLU A 82 12.97 -0.34 -10.98
CA GLU A 82 12.05 0.45 -10.17
C GLU A 82 12.77 1.61 -9.44
N ASP A 83 14.04 1.87 -9.77
CA ASP A 83 14.91 2.95 -9.23
C ASP A 83 14.32 4.38 -9.42
N GLU A 84 13.33 4.57 -10.29
CA GLU A 84 12.63 5.84 -10.52
C GLU A 84 11.43 6.10 -9.56
N THR A 85 11.17 5.23 -8.58
CA THR A 85 9.89 5.21 -7.84
C THR A 85 9.81 6.01 -6.55
N ARG A 86 10.88 6.71 -6.15
CA ARG A 86 10.88 7.55 -4.93
C ARG A 86 9.70 8.53 -4.89
N GLY A 87 9.34 9.13 -6.03
CA GLY A 87 8.21 10.06 -6.15
C GLY A 87 6.85 9.39 -5.98
N THR A 88 6.63 8.24 -6.63
CA THR A 88 5.37 7.50 -6.55
C THR A 88 5.10 6.96 -5.15
N ALA A 89 6.12 6.37 -4.51
CA ALA A 89 6.02 5.84 -3.15
C ALA A 89 5.63 6.94 -2.16
N ALA A 90 6.28 8.11 -2.24
CA ALA A 90 5.98 9.24 -1.38
C ALA A 90 4.55 9.74 -1.56
N VAL A 91 4.09 9.92 -2.81
CA VAL A 91 2.72 10.39 -3.09
C VAL A 91 1.67 9.40 -2.57
N LEU A 92 1.87 8.10 -2.79
CA LEU A 92 0.94 7.06 -2.32
C LEU A 92 0.94 6.96 -0.79
N LEU A 93 2.11 7.03 -0.14
CA LEU A 93 2.22 7.01 1.32
C LEU A 93 1.54 8.23 1.95
N VAL A 94 1.79 9.43 1.41
CA VAL A 94 1.16 10.67 1.87
C VAL A 94 -0.35 10.60 1.66
N GLY A 95 -0.81 10.17 0.49
CA GLY A 95 -2.23 9.97 0.20
C GLY A 95 -2.88 8.99 1.16
N ALA A 96 -2.25 7.83 1.40
CA ALA A 96 -2.77 6.81 2.32
C ALA A 96 -2.88 7.33 3.76
N GLY A 97 -1.89 8.09 4.22
CA GLY A 97 -1.92 8.74 5.53
C GLY A 97 -3.05 9.77 5.64
N VAL A 98 -3.15 10.69 4.69
CA VAL A 98 -4.20 11.72 4.66
C VAL A 98 -5.59 11.08 4.62
N THR A 99 -5.82 10.13 3.71
CA THR A 99 -7.16 9.54 3.58
C THR A 99 -7.53 8.68 4.78
N SER A 100 -6.59 8.00 5.43
CA SER A 100 -6.88 7.25 6.66
C SER A 100 -7.23 8.18 7.81
N LEU A 101 -6.55 9.33 7.95
CA LEU A 101 -6.91 10.37 8.92
C LEU A 101 -8.30 10.97 8.64
N LEU A 102 -8.62 11.20 7.36
CA LEU A 102 -9.94 11.66 6.94
C LEU A 102 -11.03 10.61 7.22
N GLY A 103 -10.76 9.31 6.98
CA GLY A 103 -11.68 8.22 7.28
C GLY A 103 -12.05 8.16 8.77
N VAL A 104 -11.06 8.35 9.66
CA VAL A 104 -11.29 8.45 11.10
C VAL A 104 -12.05 9.73 11.46
N GLY A 105 -11.63 10.89 10.94
CA GLY A 105 -12.31 12.17 11.19
C GLY A 105 -13.76 12.22 10.71
N PHE A 106 -14.04 11.61 9.56
CA PHE A 106 -15.37 11.50 8.97
C PHE A 106 -16.26 10.53 9.75
N THR A 107 -15.68 9.42 10.22
CA THR A 107 -16.37 8.49 11.11
C THR A 107 -16.81 9.18 12.41
N LEU A 108 -15.93 10.01 12.99
CA LEU A 108 -16.21 10.79 14.20
C LEU A 108 -17.30 11.84 14.00
N SER A 109 -17.23 12.59 12.90
CA SER A 109 -18.17 13.69 12.64
C SER A 109 -19.58 13.20 12.32
N LEU A 110 -19.69 12.05 11.68
CA LEU A 110 -20.94 11.54 11.14
C LEU A 110 -21.68 10.60 12.10
N ALA A 111 -20.95 9.87 12.94
CA ALA A 111 -21.52 9.10 14.05
C ALA A 111 -22.32 9.98 15.03
N GLY A 112 -22.01 11.27 15.12
CA GLY A 112 -22.76 12.23 15.94
C GLY A 112 -24.04 12.78 15.30
N ARG A 113 -24.34 12.49 14.02
CA ARG A 113 -25.36 13.24 13.24
C ARG A 113 -26.33 12.40 12.42
N GLN A 114 -26.13 11.10 12.27
CA GLN A 114 -26.93 10.25 11.37
C GLN A 114 -27.34 8.92 12.03
N GLY A 115 -28.60 8.50 11.82
CA GLY A 115 -29.13 7.19 12.22
C GLY A 115 -29.50 6.32 11.02
N GLY A 116 -29.61 4.99 11.21
CA GLY A 116 -30.12 4.06 10.19
C GLY A 116 -29.07 3.53 9.19
N SER A 117 -29.53 3.15 7.99
CA SER A 117 -28.74 2.45 6.96
C SER A 117 -27.57 3.25 6.39
N MET A 118 -27.71 4.57 6.31
CA MET A 118 -26.64 5.46 5.83
C MET A 118 -25.42 5.35 6.74
N ARG A 119 -25.60 5.30 8.07
CA ARG A 119 -24.51 5.14 9.04
C ARG A 119 -23.69 3.88 8.78
N ILE A 120 -24.35 2.75 8.47
CA ILE A 120 -23.67 1.48 8.17
C ILE A 120 -22.81 1.59 6.90
N LEU A 121 -23.35 2.22 5.84
CA LEU A 121 -22.60 2.44 4.60
C LEU A 121 -21.32 3.25 4.84
N LEU A 122 -21.42 4.32 5.62
CA LEU A 122 -20.30 5.22 5.91
C LEU A 122 -19.20 4.52 6.71
N ILE A 123 -19.59 3.69 7.68
CA ILE A 123 -18.66 2.84 8.44
C ILE A 123 -17.98 1.83 7.52
N GLY A 124 -18.74 1.19 6.62
CA GLY A 124 -18.21 0.25 5.65
C GLY A 124 -17.18 0.88 4.72
N VAL A 125 -17.50 2.06 4.17
CA VAL A 125 -16.59 2.83 3.33
C VAL A 125 -15.32 3.22 4.11
N ALA A 126 -15.45 3.81 5.29
CA ALA A 126 -14.28 4.19 6.10
C ALA A 126 -13.38 2.99 6.44
N THR A 127 -13.99 1.83 6.76
CA THR A 127 -13.25 0.58 7.02
C THR A 127 -12.51 0.12 5.78
N LEU A 128 -13.16 0.12 4.61
CA LEU A 128 -12.54 -0.22 3.34
C LEU A 128 -11.37 0.71 3.01
N THR A 129 -11.57 2.01 3.18
CA THR A 129 -10.54 3.03 2.97
C THR A 129 -9.31 2.80 3.84
N VAL A 130 -9.51 2.48 5.11
CA VAL A 130 -8.43 2.14 6.05
C VAL A 130 -7.70 0.88 5.58
N LEU A 131 -8.41 -0.19 5.22
CA LEU A 131 -7.81 -1.44 4.76
C LEU A 131 -7.00 -1.26 3.46
N LEU A 132 -7.54 -0.50 2.50
CA LEU A 132 -6.85 -0.21 1.24
C LEU A 132 -5.61 0.63 1.48
N SER A 133 -5.71 1.67 2.30
CA SER A 133 -4.58 2.55 2.63
C SER A 133 -3.47 1.80 3.38
N TRP A 134 -3.84 0.95 4.34
CA TRP A 134 -2.92 0.05 5.04
C TRP A 134 -2.18 -0.87 4.07
N THR A 135 -2.93 -1.52 3.18
CA THR A 135 -2.36 -2.46 2.21
C THR A 135 -1.40 -1.74 1.24
N ILE A 136 -1.72 -0.51 0.84
CA ILE A 136 -0.85 0.31 -0.02
C ILE A 136 0.46 0.64 0.68
N VAL A 137 0.41 1.10 1.94
CA VAL A 137 1.61 1.43 2.70
C VAL A 137 2.57 0.23 2.71
N HIS A 138 2.08 -0.95 3.07
CA HIS A 138 2.93 -2.14 3.14
C HIS A 138 3.34 -2.64 1.75
N THR A 139 2.50 -2.50 0.73
CA THR A 139 2.91 -2.80 -0.66
C THR A 139 4.04 -1.88 -1.14
N VAL A 140 3.97 -0.58 -0.82
CA VAL A 140 5.04 0.38 -1.15
C VAL A 140 6.33 0.04 -0.43
N PHE A 141 6.26 -0.34 0.86
CA PHE A 141 7.45 -0.79 1.60
C PHE A 141 8.01 -2.11 1.08
N THR A 142 7.19 -3.03 0.58
CA THR A 142 7.66 -4.26 -0.10
C THR A 142 8.55 -3.91 -1.29
N LEU A 143 8.09 -3.00 -2.16
CA LEU A 143 8.86 -2.56 -3.32
C LEU A 143 10.14 -1.83 -2.88
N ARG A 144 10.05 -1.00 -1.84
CA ARG A 144 11.22 -0.31 -1.27
C ARG A 144 12.26 -1.26 -0.69
N TYR A 145 11.83 -2.33 -0.03
CA TYR A 145 12.77 -3.34 0.48
C TYR A 145 13.41 -4.14 -0.65
N ALA A 146 12.71 -4.39 -1.76
CA ALA A 146 13.31 -5.01 -2.94
C ALA A 146 14.42 -4.13 -3.51
N ASP A 147 14.12 -2.87 -3.77
CA ASP A 147 15.08 -1.86 -4.24
C ASP A 147 16.35 -1.83 -3.35
N LEU A 148 16.16 -1.66 -2.05
CA LEU A 148 17.28 -1.60 -1.11
C LEU A 148 18.03 -2.94 -0.97
N HIS A 149 17.35 -4.07 -1.01
CA HIS A 149 17.97 -5.39 -0.93
C HIS A 149 18.88 -5.63 -2.14
N PHE A 150 18.35 -5.45 -3.35
CA PHE A 150 19.10 -5.73 -4.59
C PHE A 150 20.10 -4.63 -4.96
N GLY A 151 19.95 -3.43 -4.41
CA GLY A 151 20.93 -2.33 -4.48
C GLY A 151 21.97 -2.30 -3.36
N SER A 152 21.88 -3.20 -2.37
CA SER A 152 22.84 -3.26 -1.26
C SER A 152 24.14 -3.95 -1.65
N THR A 153 25.27 -3.32 -1.32
CA THR A 153 26.61 -3.95 -1.34
C THR A 153 27.05 -4.44 0.04
N ALA A 154 26.30 -4.12 1.09
CA ALA A 154 26.61 -4.45 2.49
C ALA A 154 25.85 -5.69 3.01
N GLY A 155 25.19 -6.43 2.11
CA GLY A 155 24.24 -7.49 2.46
C GLY A 155 22.85 -6.92 2.75
N GLY A 156 21.80 -7.57 2.23
CA GLY A 156 20.43 -7.08 2.34
C GLY A 156 19.69 -7.61 3.57
N ILE A 157 18.51 -8.17 3.32
CA ILE A 157 17.65 -8.87 4.28
C ILE A 157 17.91 -10.38 4.15
N GLY A 158 18.34 -11.03 5.22
CA GLY A 158 18.55 -12.47 5.29
C GLY A 158 17.33 -13.18 5.89
N PHE A 159 16.93 -14.29 5.27
CA PHE A 159 15.75 -15.08 5.65
C PHE A 159 16.08 -16.38 6.41
N GLY A 160 17.34 -16.53 6.86
CA GLY A 160 17.84 -17.77 7.44
C GLY A 160 18.02 -18.88 6.40
N GLY A 161 18.85 -19.88 6.72
CA GLY A 161 19.13 -21.01 5.82
C GLY A 161 20.13 -20.71 4.69
N GLU A 162 20.35 -21.71 3.83
CA GLU A 162 21.18 -21.56 2.63
C GLU A 162 20.56 -20.57 1.65
N SER A 163 21.41 -19.78 0.98
CA SER A 163 20.96 -18.79 0.00
C SER A 163 20.16 -19.46 -1.13
N VAL A 164 18.87 -19.12 -1.24
CA VAL A 164 18.03 -19.57 -2.36
C VAL A 164 18.61 -19.04 -3.67
N PRO A 165 18.82 -19.91 -4.69
CA PRO A 165 19.30 -19.47 -6.00
C PRO A 165 18.40 -18.37 -6.58
N GLY A 166 18.98 -17.19 -6.83
CA GLY A 166 18.26 -16.02 -7.36
C GLY A 166 17.85 -14.97 -6.32
N GLY A 167 18.08 -15.20 -5.03
CA GLY A 167 17.74 -14.25 -3.96
C GLY A 167 16.25 -14.27 -3.56
N PRO A 168 15.85 -13.41 -2.60
CA PRO A 168 14.48 -13.39 -2.10
C PRO A 168 13.47 -12.93 -3.14
N THR A 169 12.28 -13.52 -3.11
CA THR A 169 11.16 -13.13 -3.96
C THR A 169 10.47 -11.87 -3.44
N TYR A 170 9.63 -11.25 -4.26
CA TYR A 170 8.74 -10.19 -3.80
C TYR A 170 7.81 -10.64 -2.66
N ARG A 171 7.46 -11.93 -2.58
CA ARG A 171 6.63 -12.46 -1.48
C ARG A 171 7.39 -12.49 -0.16
N ASP A 172 8.67 -12.84 -0.19
CA ASP A 172 9.51 -12.85 1.02
C ASP A 172 9.69 -11.43 1.56
N LEU A 173 9.86 -10.46 0.68
CA LEU A 173 9.93 -9.04 1.03
C LEU A 173 8.56 -8.49 1.48
N ALA A 174 7.47 -8.98 0.89
CA ALA A 174 6.12 -8.66 1.34
C ALA A 174 5.86 -9.21 2.73
N TYR A 175 6.29 -10.44 3.02
CA TYR A 175 6.23 -11.01 4.36
C TYR A 175 6.92 -10.09 5.38
N VAL A 176 8.14 -9.62 5.11
CA VAL A 176 8.83 -8.67 6.01
C VAL A 176 8.04 -7.36 6.17
N SER A 177 7.57 -6.79 5.05
CA SER A 177 6.83 -5.53 5.06
C SER A 177 5.54 -5.61 5.87
N PHE A 178 4.72 -6.64 5.62
CA PHE A 178 3.46 -6.84 6.31
C PHE A 178 3.66 -7.25 7.77
N THR A 179 4.68 -8.04 8.10
CA THR A 179 5.01 -8.37 9.50
C THR A 179 5.38 -7.12 10.29
N ILE A 180 6.23 -6.24 9.75
CA ILE A 180 6.53 -4.94 10.37
C ILE A 180 5.26 -4.09 10.48
N GLY A 181 4.40 -4.12 9.46
CA GLY A 181 3.11 -3.42 9.47
C GLY A 181 2.17 -3.84 10.59
N MET A 182 2.05 -5.16 10.81
CA MET A 182 1.15 -5.75 11.79
C MET A 182 1.70 -5.72 13.22
N THR A 183 3.02 -5.73 13.38
CA THR A 183 3.65 -6.02 14.68
C THR A 183 4.72 -5.00 15.10
N TYR A 184 5.09 -4.09 14.20
CA TYR A 184 6.13 -3.06 14.40
C TYR A 184 7.53 -3.64 14.70
N GLN A 185 7.76 -4.92 14.41
CA GLN A 185 9.02 -5.61 14.69
C GLN A 185 9.54 -6.39 13.47
N VAL A 186 10.83 -6.76 13.57
CA VAL A 186 11.48 -7.72 12.69
C VAL A 186 11.57 -9.04 13.46
N SER A 187 10.92 -10.09 12.97
CA SER A 187 10.72 -11.34 13.70
C SER A 187 11.87 -12.35 13.54
N ASP A 188 12.20 -12.66 12.30
CA ASP A 188 12.97 -13.86 11.90
C ASP A 188 13.98 -13.55 10.78
N THR A 189 14.10 -12.28 10.40
CA THR A 189 15.00 -11.83 9.34
C THR A 189 16.15 -11.00 9.88
N ALA A 190 17.36 -11.24 9.36
CA ALA A 190 18.55 -10.48 9.71
C ALA A 190 18.73 -9.32 8.73
N ILE A 191 18.89 -8.09 9.22
CA ILE A 191 19.07 -6.89 8.38
C ILE A 191 20.50 -6.37 8.50
N SER A 192 21.31 -6.62 7.47
CA SER A 192 22.73 -6.28 7.46
C SER A 192 23.02 -4.84 7.04
N ASP A 193 22.32 -4.30 6.03
CA ASP A 193 22.53 -2.91 5.56
C ASP A 193 21.91 -1.88 6.53
N PRO A 194 22.69 -0.91 7.05
CA PRO A 194 22.18 0.20 7.87
C PRO A 194 21.06 1.03 7.20
N ARG A 195 21.07 1.17 5.88
CA ARG A 195 20.05 1.91 5.11
C ARG A 195 18.70 1.21 5.15
N ILE A 196 18.70 -0.13 5.12
CA ILE A 196 17.50 -0.94 5.28
C ILE A 196 16.99 -0.79 6.72
N ARG A 197 17.86 -0.85 7.73
CA ARG A 197 17.45 -0.62 9.13
C ARG A 197 16.81 0.75 9.35
N GLY A 198 17.36 1.81 8.75
CA GLY A 198 16.74 3.14 8.80
C GLY A 198 15.35 3.17 8.15
N THR A 199 15.17 2.45 7.04
CA THR A 199 13.85 2.33 6.38
C THR A 199 12.86 1.53 7.23
N VAL A 200 13.32 0.46 7.88
CA VAL A 200 12.53 -0.35 8.82
C VAL A 200 12.06 0.48 10.01
N LEU A 201 12.92 1.34 10.57
CA LEU A 201 12.53 2.24 11.65
C LEU A 201 11.42 3.20 11.21
N SER A 202 11.57 3.86 10.06
CA SER A 202 10.53 4.75 9.51
C SER A 202 9.23 3.99 9.24
N HIS A 203 9.32 2.77 8.72
CA HIS A 203 8.15 1.92 8.47
C HIS A 203 7.45 1.57 9.79
N ALA A 204 8.19 1.11 10.81
CA ALA A 204 7.62 0.75 12.10
C ALA A 204 6.94 1.95 12.79
N ILE A 205 7.55 3.14 12.76
CA ILE A 205 6.97 4.37 13.30
C ILE A 205 5.66 4.72 12.56
N LEU A 206 5.68 4.69 11.23
CA LEU A 206 4.49 4.97 10.43
C LEU A 206 3.37 3.97 10.74
N SER A 207 3.69 2.68 10.77
CA SER A 207 2.74 1.62 11.09
C SER A 207 2.16 1.77 12.49
N TYR A 208 2.98 2.15 13.48
CA TYR A 208 2.51 2.43 14.83
C TYR A 208 1.52 3.58 14.87
N VAL A 209 1.85 4.73 14.27
CA VAL A 209 0.95 5.89 14.20
C VAL A 209 -0.35 5.53 13.49
N PHE A 210 -0.25 4.80 12.38
CA PHE A 210 -1.40 4.33 11.61
C PHE A 210 -2.31 3.42 12.45
N GLY A 211 -1.73 2.44 13.16
CA GLY A 211 -2.46 1.55 14.06
C GLY A 211 -3.13 2.28 15.22
N VAL A 212 -2.45 3.25 15.85
CA VAL A 212 -3.03 4.08 16.91
C VAL A 212 -4.24 4.87 16.41
N VAL A 213 -4.13 5.48 15.23
CA VAL A 213 -5.22 6.25 14.60
C VAL A 213 -6.43 5.35 14.31
N ILE A 214 -6.21 4.14 13.78
CA ILE A 214 -7.29 3.18 13.53
C ILE A 214 -7.98 2.77 14.83
N VAL A 215 -7.20 2.38 15.84
CA VAL A 215 -7.75 1.93 17.12
C VAL A 215 -8.54 3.07 17.78
N ALA A 216 -8.00 4.28 17.80
CA ALA A 216 -8.70 5.45 18.32
C ALA A 216 -10.01 5.73 17.55
N GLY A 217 -9.97 5.67 16.23
CA GLY A 217 -11.16 5.80 15.38
C GLY A 217 -12.21 4.73 15.65
N GLY A 218 -11.78 3.47 15.76
CA GLY A 218 -12.64 2.33 16.05
C GLY A 218 -13.30 2.39 17.43
N VAL A 219 -12.55 2.77 18.47
CA VAL A 219 -13.09 2.95 19.83
C VAL A 219 -14.15 4.05 19.84
N ASN A 220 -13.88 5.19 19.21
CA ASN A 220 -14.86 6.27 19.15
C ASN A 220 -16.12 5.90 18.35
N LEU A 221 -15.97 5.12 17.28
CA LEU A 221 -17.09 4.58 16.52
C LEU A 221 -17.97 3.66 17.38
N LEU A 222 -17.36 2.74 18.12
CA LEU A 222 -18.09 1.83 19.02
C LEU A 222 -18.78 2.60 20.15
N ALA A 223 -18.09 3.57 20.76
CA ALA A 223 -18.66 4.42 21.78
C ALA A 223 -19.85 5.25 21.26
N GLY A 224 -19.80 5.69 20.00
CA GLY A 224 -20.91 6.36 19.34
C GLY A 224 -22.06 5.42 18.96
N LEU A 225 -21.82 4.12 18.75
CA LEU A 225 -22.86 3.12 18.44
C LEU A 225 -23.60 2.65 19.71
N ALA A 226 -22.93 2.68 20.86
CA ALA A 226 -23.49 2.32 22.15
C ALA A 226 -24.34 3.44 22.80
N ARG A 227 -24.37 4.63 22.19
CA ARG A 227 -25.26 5.75 22.56
C ARG A 227 -26.48 5.76 21.66
#